data_AF-A0A804HLI4-F1
#
_entry.id   AF-A0A804HLI4-F1
#
_cell.length_a   1.000
_cell.length_b   1.000
_cell.length_c   1.000
_cell.angle_alpha   90.00
_cell.angle_beta   90.00
_cell.angle_gamma   90.00
#
_symmetry.space_group_name_H-M   'P 1'
#
loop_
_entity.id
_entity.type
_entity.pdbx_description
1 polymer ?
#
loop_
_entity_poly.entity_id
_entity_poly.type
_entity_poly.pdbx_seq_one_letter_code
_entity_poly.pdbx_strand_id
1 'polypeptide(L)'
;MLLARMNPQVQPENNGADTGPEQPLRARKTAELLVVKERNGVQCLLAPRDGDAQPRETWGKKIDFLLSVVGFAVDLANVWRFPYLCYKNGGGAFLIPYTLFLIIAGMPLFYMELALGQYNREGAATVWKICPFFKGVGYAVILIALYVGFYYNVIIAWSLYYLFSSFTLNLPWTDCGHTWNSPNCTDPKLLNGSVLGNHTKYSKYKFTPAAEFYERGVLHLHESSGIHDIGLPQWQLLLCLMVVVIVLYFSLWKGVKTSGKVWIDAATQIFFSLGAGFGVLIAFASYNKFDNNCYRDALLTSSINCITSFVSGFAIFSILGYMAHEHKVNIEDVATEDGRHGGCHHGPGR
;
A
#
# COMPACT_ATOMS: atom_id res chain seq x y z
N MET A 1 -16.76 42.79 49.40
CA MET A 1 -17.65 43.98 49.52
C MET A 1 -18.59 44.00 48.32
N LEU A 2 -19.88 43.74 48.58
CA LEU A 2 -21.13 44.23 47.94
C LEU A 2 -21.03 44.67 46.46
N LEU A 3 -21.71 44.05 45.49
CA LEU A 3 -23.14 44.17 45.08
C LEU A 3 -23.10 44.42 43.54
N ALA A 4 -24.02 44.04 42.64
CA ALA A 4 -25.40 43.61 42.73
C ALA A 4 -25.80 42.80 41.48
N ARG A 5 -26.78 41.90 41.65
CA ARG A 5 -27.65 41.39 40.58
C ARG A 5 -28.52 42.54 40.05
N MET A 6 -28.68 42.63 38.73
CA MET A 6 -29.88 43.22 38.12
C MET A 6 -30.34 42.34 36.95
N ASN A 7 -31.56 41.84 37.12
CA ASN A 7 -32.37 41.12 36.15
C ASN A 7 -33.47 42.08 35.70
N PRO A 8 -33.72 42.26 34.39
CA PRO A 8 -34.99 42.79 33.94
C PRO A 8 -35.82 41.68 33.29
N GLN A 9 -36.84 41.21 34.01
CA GLN A 9 -38.03 40.62 33.44
C GLN A 9 -38.85 41.74 32.79
N VAL A 10 -39.11 41.65 31.48
CA VAL A 10 -40.16 42.42 30.79
C VAL A 10 -40.83 41.50 29.76
N GLN A 11 -42.07 41.11 30.06
CA GLN A 11 -43.17 40.84 29.11
C GLN A 11 -44.29 41.84 29.46
N PRO A 12 -45.08 42.37 28.50
CA PRO A 12 -46.17 41.66 27.79
C PRO A 12 -46.16 41.99 26.26
N GLU A 13 -46.98 41.49 25.34
CA GLU A 13 -48.42 41.22 25.31
C GLU A 13 -48.78 40.40 24.05
N ASN A 14 -49.91 39.68 24.09
CA ASN A 14 -50.49 38.83 23.03
C ASN A 14 -51.10 39.66 21.87
N ASN A 15 -51.00 39.19 20.62
CA ASN A 15 -52.10 39.11 19.64
C ASN A 15 -51.62 38.63 18.26
N GLY A 16 -52.36 37.68 17.65
CA GLY A 16 -52.36 37.43 16.21
C GLY A 16 -51.88 36.04 15.80
N ALA A 17 -52.83 35.14 15.55
CA ALA A 17 -52.61 33.89 14.84
C ALA A 17 -52.36 34.19 13.34
N ASP A 18 -51.30 33.63 12.77
CA ASP A 18 -51.32 33.18 11.36
C ASP A 18 -50.26 32.10 11.10
N THR A 19 -50.61 31.16 10.23
CA THR A 19 -50.00 29.84 10.06
C THR A 19 -49.06 29.75 8.85
N GLY A 20 -47.76 29.49 9.09
CA GLY A 20 -46.77 28.82 8.19
C GLY A 20 -46.10 29.64 7.06
N PRO A 21 -44.95 29.18 6.47
CA PRO A 21 -44.10 28.04 6.82
C PRO A 21 -42.69 28.44 7.36
N GLU A 22 -42.10 27.54 8.15
CA GLU A 22 -40.73 27.65 8.69
C GLU A 22 -39.66 27.82 7.59
N GLN A 23 -38.92 28.93 7.64
CA GLN A 23 -37.60 29.04 7.02
C GLN A 23 -36.53 28.60 8.03
N PRO A 24 -35.51 27.82 7.61
CA PRO A 24 -34.53 27.28 8.53
C PRO A 24 -33.72 28.42 9.15
N LEU A 25 -33.72 28.44 10.48
CA LEU A 25 -33.00 29.35 11.35
C LEU A 25 -31.54 29.51 10.88
N ARG A 26 -31.24 30.59 10.16
CA ARG A 26 -29.87 30.96 9.78
C ARG A 26 -29.11 31.18 11.09
N ALA A 27 -28.22 30.25 11.42
CA ALA A 27 -27.46 30.22 12.66
C ALA A 27 -26.89 31.61 12.97
N ARG A 28 -27.45 32.25 14.00
CA ARG A 28 -27.04 33.56 14.47
C ARG A 28 -25.65 33.40 15.09
N LYS A 29 -24.59 33.72 14.34
CA LYS A 29 -23.21 33.73 14.85
C LYS A 29 -23.11 34.84 15.90
N THR A 30 -23.16 34.47 17.18
CA THR A 30 -22.88 35.38 18.29
C THR A 30 -21.37 35.57 18.38
N ALA A 31 -20.86 36.65 17.80
CA ALA A 31 -19.47 37.08 17.97
C ALA A 31 -19.31 37.73 19.35
N GLU A 32 -18.28 37.36 20.11
CA GLU A 32 -17.88 38.10 21.29
C GLU A 32 -17.06 39.32 20.86
N LEU A 33 -17.55 40.51 21.23
CA LEU A 33 -16.91 41.77 20.92
C LEU A 33 -15.89 42.09 22.02
N LEU A 34 -14.60 41.88 21.74
CA LEU A 34 -13.52 42.32 22.62
C LEU A 34 -13.25 43.82 22.38
N VAL A 35 -13.70 44.66 23.30
CA VAL A 35 -13.45 46.10 23.28
C VAL A 35 -12.12 46.38 23.97
N VAL A 36 -11.07 46.57 23.20
CA VAL A 36 -9.79 47.08 23.71
C VAL A 36 -9.82 48.61 23.63
N LYS A 37 -9.69 49.28 24.78
CA LYS A 37 -9.65 50.74 24.85
C LYS A 37 -8.19 51.21 24.79
N GLU A 38 -7.76 51.71 23.63
CA GLU A 38 -6.57 52.55 23.53
C GLU A 38 -6.92 54.04 23.43
N ARG A 39 -5.95 54.90 23.78
CA ARG A 39 -6.15 56.32 24.10
C ARG A 39 -6.73 57.20 22.99
N ASN A 40 -6.86 56.76 21.74
CA ASN A 40 -7.35 57.60 20.63
C ASN A 40 -8.33 56.92 19.63
N GLY A 41 -9.01 55.83 19.99
CA GLY A 41 -10.06 55.25 19.14
C GLY A 41 -10.41 53.82 19.50
N VAL A 42 -11.69 53.46 19.32
CA VAL A 42 -12.19 52.10 19.58
C VAL A 42 -12.08 51.29 18.28
N GLN A 43 -11.08 50.42 18.17
CA GLN A 43 -10.98 49.41 17.11
C GLN A 43 -11.64 48.12 17.59
N CYS A 44 -12.78 47.75 16.99
CA CYS A 44 -13.39 46.43 17.22
C CYS A 44 -12.67 45.38 16.37
N LEU A 45 -11.77 44.61 16.98
CA LEU A 45 -11.15 43.46 16.33
C LEU A 45 -12.04 42.22 16.54
N LEU A 46 -12.57 41.68 15.44
CA LEU A 46 -13.17 40.36 15.41
C LEU A 46 -12.03 39.33 15.48
N ALA A 47 -11.75 38.81 16.68
CA ALA A 47 -10.89 37.65 16.82
C ALA A 47 -11.63 36.42 16.23
N PRO A 48 -11.01 35.63 15.32
CA PRO A 48 -11.55 34.34 14.96
C PRO A 48 -11.57 33.47 16.22
N ARG A 49 -12.73 32.92 16.60
CA ARG A 49 -12.77 31.82 17.58
C ARG A 49 -11.98 30.64 17.00
N ASP A 50 -11.33 29.86 17.86
CA ASP A 50 -10.67 28.57 17.58
C ASP A 50 -11.63 27.48 17.01
N GLY A 51 -12.37 27.80 15.95
CA GLY A 51 -13.46 26.99 15.41
C GLY A 51 -13.70 27.13 13.91
N ASP A 52 -12.83 27.83 13.18
CA ASP A 52 -12.86 27.89 11.71
C ASP A 52 -12.04 26.75 11.05
N ALA A 53 -11.67 25.72 11.82
CA ALA A 53 -11.19 24.47 11.26
C ALA A 53 -12.36 23.74 10.59
N GLN A 54 -12.46 23.86 9.27
CA GLN A 54 -13.36 23.04 8.46
C GLN A 54 -13.23 21.56 8.90
N PRO A 55 -14.33 20.88 9.27
CA PRO A 55 -14.26 19.49 9.71
C PRO A 55 -13.63 18.65 8.60
N ARG A 56 -12.67 17.78 8.96
CA ARG A 56 -12.02 16.87 8.01
C ARG A 56 -13.09 16.11 7.23
N GLU A 57 -12.86 15.98 5.93
CA GLU A 57 -13.72 15.24 5.04
C GLU A 57 -13.94 13.79 5.54
N THR A 58 -15.01 13.16 5.10
CA THR A 58 -15.32 11.78 5.47
C THR A 58 -15.48 10.91 4.23
N TRP A 59 -15.17 9.63 4.37
CA TRP A 59 -15.49 8.62 3.35
C TRP A 59 -16.97 8.67 2.97
N GLY A 60 -17.26 8.52 1.67
CA GLY A 60 -18.62 8.51 1.15
C GLY A 60 -19.42 7.31 1.65
N LYS A 61 -18.86 6.10 1.53
CA LYS A 61 -19.42 4.86 2.06
C LYS A 61 -18.39 4.07 2.85
N LYS A 62 -18.86 3.26 3.80
CA LYS A 62 -18.03 2.36 4.60
C LYS A 62 -17.29 1.32 3.74
N ILE A 63 -17.93 0.84 2.67
CA ILE A 63 -17.32 -0.14 1.75
C ILE A 63 -16.10 0.45 1.03
N ASP A 64 -16.12 1.75 0.71
CA ASP A 64 -15.01 2.42 0.02
C ASP A 64 -13.77 2.45 0.93
N PHE A 65 -13.96 2.77 2.22
CA PHE A 65 -12.91 2.65 3.24
C PHE A 65 -12.42 1.21 3.38
N LEU A 66 -13.33 0.24 3.54
CA LEU A 66 -12.96 -1.15 3.75
C LEU A 66 -12.17 -1.72 2.56
N LEU A 67 -12.60 -1.44 1.33
CA LEU A 67 -11.90 -1.86 0.12
C LEU A 67 -10.53 -1.18 -0.01
N SER A 68 -10.42 0.10 0.37
CA SER A 68 -9.13 0.81 0.39
C SER A 68 -8.14 0.18 1.37
N VAL A 69 -8.60 -0.19 2.57
CA VAL A 69 -7.76 -0.82 3.60
C VAL A 69 -7.42 -2.27 3.24
N VAL A 70 -8.36 -3.02 2.67
CA VAL A 70 -8.11 -4.39 2.15
C VAL A 70 -7.15 -4.35 0.98
N GLY A 71 -7.32 -3.43 0.04
CA GLY A 71 -6.39 -3.21 -1.06
C GLY A 71 -5.00 -2.93 -0.53
N PHE A 72 -4.86 -1.98 0.40
CA PHE A 72 -3.57 -1.71 1.03
C PHE A 72 -2.95 -2.93 1.75
N ALA A 73 -3.77 -3.77 2.39
CA ALA A 73 -3.27 -4.95 3.11
C ALA A 73 -2.84 -6.10 2.18
N VAL A 74 -3.48 -6.24 1.02
CA VAL A 74 -3.22 -7.30 0.03
C VAL A 74 -2.26 -6.79 -1.05
N ASP A 75 -1.06 -7.36 -1.09
CA ASP A 75 0.01 -6.95 -1.99
C ASP A 75 0.69 -8.12 -2.71
N LEU A 76 1.76 -7.81 -3.44
CA LEU A 76 2.57 -8.81 -4.13
C LEU A 76 3.14 -9.83 -3.12
N ALA A 77 3.50 -9.44 -1.89
CA ALA A 77 4.04 -10.34 -0.88
C ALA A 77 3.05 -11.42 -0.44
N ASN A 78 1.73 -11.16 -0.47
CA ASN A 78 0.71 -12.22 -0.29
C ASN A 78 0.82 -13.32 -1.35
N VAL A 79 1.25 -12.97 -2.56
CA VAL A 79 1.26 -13.86 -3.71
C VAL A 79 2.52 -14.73 -3.76
N TRP A 80 3.73 -14.17 -3.65
CA TRP A 80 4.96 -14.97 -3.79
C TRP A 80 5.66 -15.24 -2.44
N ARG A 81 5.69 -14.27 -1.54
CA ARG A 81 6.49 -14.35 -0.30
C ARG A 81 5.86 -15.27 0.73
N PHE A 82 4.57 -15.09 1.02
CA PHE A 82 3.88 -15.94 2.00
C PHE A 82 3.94 -17.43 1.60
N PRO A 83 3.62 -17.83 0.36
CA PRO A 83 3.72 -19.23 -0.04
C PRO A 83 5.14 -19.78 0.10
N TYR A 84 6.14 -19.02 -0.36
CA TYR A 84 7.54 -19.43 -0.23
C TYR A 84 7.95 -19.66 1.24
N LEU A 85 7.61 -18.73 2.14
CA LEU A 85 7.91 -18.85 3.57
C LEU A 85 7.19 -20.04 4.21
N CYS A 86 5.93 -20.30 3.83
CA CYS A 86 5.22 -21.50 4.27
C CYS A 86 5.99 -22.75 3.88
N TYR A 87 6.39 -22.89 2.61
CA TYR A 87 7.13 -24.05 2.13
C TYR A 87 8.48 -24.23 2.84
N LYS A 88 9.27 -23.17 2.94
CA LYS A 88 10.60 -23.20 3.58
C LYS A 88 10.56 -23.56 5.07
N ASN A 89 9.51 -23.13 5.78
CA ASN A 89 9.41 -23.27 7.24
C ASN A 89 8.49 -24.44 7.67
N GLY A 90 8.42 -25.51 6.88
CA GLY A 90 7.69 -26.73 7.26
C GLY A 90 6.25 -26.81 6.73
N GLY A 91 5.98 -26.18 5.58
CA GLY A 91 4.71 -26.26 4.86
C GLY A 91 3.53 -25.77 5.71
N GLY A 92 2.48 -26.60 5.80
CA GLY A 92 1.28 -26.27 6.56
C GLY A 92 1.50 -26.08 8.07
N ALA A 93 2.57 -26.64 8.64
CA ALA A 93 2.88 -26.46 10.06
C ALA A 93 3.22 -25.00 10.41
N PHE A 94 3.76 -24.24 9.44
CA PHE A 94 4.04 -22.81 9.59
C PHE A 94 2.80 -21.96 9.87
N LEU A 95 1.60 -22.45 9.52
CA LEU A 95 0.34 -21.73 9.77
C LEU A 95 0.05 -21.57 11.27
N ILE A 96 0.57 -22.46 12.12
CA ILE A 96 0.39 -22.40 13.58
C ILE A 96 1.10 -21.16 14.16
N PRO A 97 2.44 -21.00 14.03
CA PRO A 97 3.12 -19.80 14.51
C PRO A 97 2.65 -18.55 13.75
N TYR A 98 2.37 -18.64 12.45
CA TYR A 98 1.84 -17.49 11.68
C TYR A 98 0.54 -16.94 12.28
N THR A 99 -0.44 -17.81 12.55
CA THR A 99 -1.73 -17.41 13.13
C THR A 99 -1.57 -16.90 14.56
N LEU A 100 -0.67 -17.49 15.34
CA LEU A 100 -0.36 -17.05 16.70
C LEU A 100 0.22 -15.62 16.72
N PHE A 101 1.25 -15.36 15.92
CA PHE A 101 1.85 -14.02 15.82
C PHE A 101 0.90 -12.99 15.20
N LEU A 102 0.04 -13.41 14.27
CA LEU A 102 -1.03 -12.56 13.75
C LEU A 102 -1.98 -12.13 14.87
N ILE A 103 -2.41 -13.04 15.74
CA ILE A 103 -3.35 -12.72 16.84
C ILE A 103 -2.67 -11.88 17.93
N ILE A 104 -1.43 -12.21 18.30
CA ILE A 104 -0.74 -11.57 19.43
C ILE A 104 -0.11 -10.22 19.06
N ALA A 105 0.43 -10.09 17.85
CA ALA A 105 1.18 -8.89 17.44
C ALA A 105 0.53 -8.18 16.25
N GLY A 106 0.19 -8.92 15.19
CA GLY A 106 -0.32 -8.33 13.94
C GLY A 106 -1.63 -7.56 14.13
N MET A 107 -2.68 -8.22 14.63
CA MET A 107 -4.00 -7.63 14.81
C MET A 107 -4.01 -6.49 15.84
N PRO A 108 -3.34 -6.60 17.01
CA PRO A 108 -3.27 -5.48 17.95
C PRO A 108 -2.61 -4.24 17.38
N LEU A 109 -1.50 -4.40 16.64
CA LEU A 109 -0.82 -3.26 15.99
C LEU A 109 -1.70 -2.64 14.89
N PHE A 110 -2.32 -3.48 14.05
CA PHE A 110 -3.22 -3.03 12.99
C PHE A 110 -4.43 -2.27 13.55
N TYR A 111 -5.07 -2.81 14.59
CA TYR A 111 -6.18 -2.17 15.28
C TYR A 111 -5.75 -0.87 15.96
N MET A 112 -4.60 -0.86 16.62
CA MET A 112 -4.06 0.33 17.27
C MET A 112 -3.90 1.48 16.28
N GLU A 113 -3.33 1.25 15.09
CA GLU A 113 -3.18 2.31 14.08
C GLU A 113 -4.52 2.82 13.55
N LEU A 114 -5.47 1.92 13.28
CA LEU A 114 -6.81 2.33 12.85
C LEU A 114 -7.54 3.14 13.93
N ALA A 115 -7.47 2.70 15.19
CA ALA A 115 -8.08 3.41 16.31
C ALA A 115 -7.41 4.78 16.52
N LEU A 116 -6.07 4.83 16.45
CA LEU A 116 -5.29 6.05 16.59
C LEU A 116 -5.62 7.08 15.48
N GLY A 117 -5.72 6.63 14.24
CA GLY A 117 -6.12 7.48 13.11
C GLY A 117 -7.56 7.98 13.23
N GLN A 118 -8.51 7.09 13.50
CA GLN A 118 -9.92 7.43 13.60
C GLN A 118 -10.22 8.35 14.79
N TYR A 119 -9.57 8.13 15.94
CA TYR A 119 -9.79 8.92 17.15
C TYR A 119 -9.26 10.35 17.00
N ASN A 120 -8.03 10.52 16.50
CA ASN A 120 -7.40 11.84 16.39
C ASN A 120 -7.81 12.62 15.14
N ARG A 121 -8.28 11.93 14.08
CA ARG A 121 -8.62 12.54 12.79
C ARG A 121 -7.50 13.38 12.18
N GLU A 122 -6.27 12.91 12.37
CA GLU A 122 -5.03 13.57 11.95
C GLU A 122 -4.20 12.64 11.05
N GLY A 123 -3.21 13.20 10.35
CA GLY A 123 -2.30 12.41 9.49
C GLY A 123 -1.16 11.76 10.27
N ALA A 124 -0.41 10.87 9.62
CA ALA A 124 0.69 10.11 10.25
C ALA A 124 1.77 10.97 10.94
N ALA A 125 2.08 12.16 10.42
CA ALA A 125 3.03 13.06 11.07
C ALA A 125 2.44 13.82 12.27
N THR A 126 1.18 14.22 12.16
CA THR A 126 0.57 15.16 13.12
C THR A 126 -0.10 14.43 14.29
N VAL A 127 -0.47 13.15 14.12
CA VAL A 127 -1.04 12.30 15.19
C VAL A 127 -0.14 12.18 16.43
N TRP A 128 1.18 12.30 16.26
CA TRP A 128 2.16 12.26 17.35
C TRP A 128 2.15 13.51 18.25
N LYS A 129 1.23 14.45 18.06
CA LYS A 129 0.94 15.50 19.06
C LYS A 129 0.57 14.92 20.43
N ILE A 130 0.07 13.68 20.49
CA ILE A 130 -0.18 12.94 21.74
C ILE A 130 1.10 12.80 22.57
N CYS A 131 2.24 12.52 21.92
CA CYS A 131 3.54 12.40 22.57
C CYS A 131 4.60 13.15 21.74
N PRO A 132 4.85 14.44 22.03
CA PRO A 132 5.76 15.27 21.25
C PRO A 132 7.18 14.72 21.12
N PHE A 133 7.63 13.91 22.09
CA PHE A 133 8.91 13.21 22.03
C PHE A 133 9.01 12.27 20.82
N PHE A 134 7.91 11.62 20.44
CA PHE A 134 7.84 10.71 19.29
C PHE A 134 7.42 11.37 17.98
N LYS A 135 7.40 12.70 17.90
CA LYS A 135 7.05 13.41 16.65
C LYS A 135 7.95 13.02 15.47
N GLY A 136 9.19 12.61 15.75
CA GLY A 136 10.13 12.08 14.74
C GLY A 136 9.65 10.80 14.05
N VAL A 137 8.86 9.95 14.74
CA VAL A 137 8.33 8.70 14.19
C VAL A 137 7.44 9.00 12.97
N GLY A 138 6.56 10.00 13.08
CA GLY A 138 5.69 10.40 11.98
C GLY A 138 6.43 10.88 10.73
N TYR A 139 7.52 11.63 10.90
CA TYR A 139 8.36 12.05 9.76
C TYR A 139 9.18 10.90 9.17
N ALA A 140 9.71 10.01 10.01
CA ALA A 140 10.43 8.83 9.58
C ALA A 140 9.53 7.92 8.71
N VAL A 141 8.29 7.73 9.13
CA VAL A 141 7.29 6.95 8.38
C VAL A 141 7.00 7.55 7.00
N ILE A 142 6.86 8.88 6.90
CA ILE A 142 6.67 9.56 5.60
C ILE A 142 7.90 9.38 4.70
N LEU A 143 9.11 9.48 5.25
CA LEU A 143 10.35 9.28 4.51
C LEU A 143 10.49 7.84 4.00
N ILE A 144 10.15 6.85 4.83
CA ILE A 144 10.15 5.44 4.44
C ILE A 144 9.14 5.22 3.31
N ALA A 145 7.93 5.77 3.41
CA ALA A 145 6.93 5.67 2.35
C ALA A 145 7.42 6.27 1.02
N LEU A 146 8.17 7.38 1.07
CA LEU A 146 8.79 7.98 -0.12
C LEU A 146 9.80 7.02 -0.78
N TYR A 147 10.71 6.43 0.00
CA TYR A 147 11.70 5.49 -0.55
C TYR A 147 11.06 4.23 -1.13
N VAL A 148 10.01 3.75 -0.48
CA VAL A 148 9.21 2.61 -0.92
C VAL A 148 8.53 2.91 -2.25
N GLY A 149 7.94 4.10 -2.36
CA GLY A 149 7.35 4.59 -3.60
C GLY A 149 8.34 4.61 -4.77
N PHE A 150 9.64 4.87 -4.55
CA PHE A 150 10.60 4.89 -5.65
C PHE A 150 10.81 3.52 -6.31
N TYR A 151 10.93 2.43 -5.54
CA TYR A 151 11.19 1.11 -6.13
C TYR A 151 9.92 0.32 -6.45
N TYR A 152 8.86 0.43 -5.63
CA TYR A 152 7.63 -0.31 -5.91
C TYR A 152 7.00 0.11 -7.24
N ASN A 153 7.10 1.41 -7.58
CA ASN A 153 6.58 1.89 -8.85
C ASN A 153 7.27 1.26 -10.07
N VAL A 154 8.55 0.88 -9.92
CA VAL A 154 9.32 0.17 -10.96
C VAL A 154 8.82 -1.26 -11.14
N ILE A 155 8.43 -1.95 -10.06
CA ILE A 155 7.90 -3.33 -10.14
C ILE A 155 6.59 -3.34 -10.94
N ILE A 156 5.70 -2.37 -10.71
CA ILE A 156 4.46 -2.24 -11.49
C ILE A 156 4.79 -1.96 -12.96
N ALA A 157 5.79 -1.12 -13.22
CA ALA A 157 6.21 -0.82 -14.59
C ALA A 157 6.72 -2.08 -15.30
N TRP A 158 7.43 -2.97 -14.60
CA TRP A 158 7.77 -4.29 -15.14
C TRP A 158 6.52 -5.12 -15.44
N SER A 159 5.57 -5.20 -14.51
CA SER A 159 4.31 -5.92 -14.75
C SER A 159 3.53 -5.37 -15.95
N LEU A 160 3.50 -4.04 -16.11
CA LEU A 160 2.87 -3.37 -17.24
C LEU A 160 3.59 -3.67 -18.57
N TYR A 161 4.93 -3.70 -18.55
CA TYR A 161 5.73 -4.10 -19.69
C TYR A 161 5.44 -5.55 -20.10
N TYR A 162 5.36 -6.48 -19.14
CA TYR A 162 4.97 -7.87 -19.39
C TYR A 162 3.54 -7.99 -19.91
N LEU A 163 2.61 -7.19 -19.40
CA LEU A 163 1.23 -7.13 -19.90
C LEU A 163 1.18 -6.76 -21.37
N PHE A 164 1.85 -5.67 -21.78
CA PHE A 164 1.88 -5.28 -23.19
C PHE A 164 2.65 -6.28 -24.06
N SER A 165 3.73 -6.85 -23.54
CA SER A 165 4.51 -7.90 -24.23
C SER A 165 3.75 -9.22 -24.38
N SER A 166 2.66 -9.41 -23.63
CA SER A 166 1.79 -10.59 -23.74
C SER A 166 0.75 -10.49 -24.87
N PHE A 167 0.58 -9.32 -25.50
CA PHE A 167 -0.34 -9.11 -26.62
C PHE A 167 0.24 -9.59 -27.96
N THR A 168 0.69 -10.85 -27.96
CA THR A 168 1.21 -11.60 -29.10
C THR A 168 0.75 -13.05 -29.00
N LEU A 169 0.66 -13.74 -30.14
CA LEU A 169 0.27 -15.15 -30.17
C LEU A 169 1.38 -16.06 -29.64
N ASN A 170 2.63 -15.76 -29.99
CA ASN A 170 3.82 -16.44 -29.48
C ASN A 170 4.50 -15.52 -28.47
N LEU A 171 4.61 -15.98 -27.22
CA LEU A 171 5.13 -15.16 -26.14
C LEU A 171 6.66 -15.07 -26.22
N PRO A 172 7.28 -13.90 -26.01
CA PRO A 172 8.71 -13.71 -26.26
C PRO A 172 9.64 -14.41 -25.26
N TRP A 173 9.08 -15.05 -24.23
CA TRP A 173 9.82 -15.82 -23.22
C TRP A 173 9.65 -17.33 -23.37
N THR A 174 9.06 -17.83 -24.46
CA THR A 174 8.83 -19.27 -24.66
C THR A 174 9.97 -20.00 -25.36
N ASP A 175 10.76 -19.30 -26.16
CA ASP A 175 11.76 -19.88 -27.05
C ASP A 175 13.06 -19.07 -27.04
N CYS A 176 14.15 -19.76 -27.39
CA CYS A 176 15.46 -19.15 -27.59
C CYS A 176 15.62 -18.80 -29.08
N GLY A 177 16.11 -17.60 -29.39
CA GLY A 177 16.33 -17.17 -30.78
C GLY A 177 16.13 -15.68 -31.03
N HIS A 178 15.87 -14.91 -29.96
CA HIS A 178 15.74 -13.48 -30.02
C HIS A 178 17.08 -12.75 -29.86
N THR A 179 17.10 -11.46 -30.19
CA THR A 179 18.31 -10.62 -30.17
C THR A 179 18.92 -10.47 -28.78
N TRP A 180 18.13 -10.64 -27.71
CA TRP A 180 18.60 -10.56 -26.32
C TRP A 180 19.17 -11.89 -25.80
N ASN A 181 18.91 -13.02 -26.48
CA ASN A 181 19.33 -14.32 -25.99
C ASN A 181 20.84 -14.51 -26.09
N SER A 182 21.41 -15.21 -25.11
CA SER A 182 22.81 -15.64 -25.17
C SER A 182 22.94 -16.92 -26.00
N PRO A 183 24.16 -17.24 -26.50
CA PRO A 183 24.41 -18.54 -27.14
C PRO A 183 24.16 -19.75 -26.23
N ASN A 184 24.12 -19.53 -24.91
CA ASN A 184 23.88 -20.57 -23.91
C ASN A 184 22.40 -20.71 -23.53
N CYS A 185 21.49 -19.99 -24.19
CA CYS A 185 20.06 -20.14 -23.96
C CYS A 185 19.62 -21.57 -24.28
N THR A 186 18.95 -22.21 -23.33
CA THR A 186 18.48 -23.60 -23.46
C THR A 186 16.97 -23.66 -23.31
N ASP A 187 16.30 -24.20 -24.33
CA ASP A 187 14.87 -24.48 -24.26
C ASP A 187 14.63 -25.74 -23.40
N PRO A 188 13.86 -25.63 -22.30
CA PRO A 188 13.47 -26.79 -21.49
C PRO A 188 12.84 -27.94 -22.28
N LYS A 189 12.19 -27.67 -23.41
CA LYS A 189 11.55 -28.69 -24.28
C LYS A 189 12.55 -29.50 -25.09
N LEU A 190 13.73 -28.94 -25.39
CA LEU A 190 14.77 -29.59 -26.20
C LEU A 190 15.74 -30.43 -25.36
N LEU A 191 15.62 -30.37 -24.04
CA LEU A 191 16.46 -31.11 -23.10
C LEU A 191 16.01 -32.58 -23.01
N ASN A 192 16.40 -33.37 -24.00
CA ASN A 192 16.41 -34.82 -23.88
C ASN A 192 17.33 -35.23 -22.72
N GLY A 193 16.90 -36.19 -21.90
CA GLY A 193 17.60 -36.66 -20.70
C GLY A 193 19.02 -37.24 -20.91
N SER A 194 19.57 -37.15 -22.12
CA SER A 194 20.91 -37.59 -22.51
C SER A 194 22.01 -36.55 -22.25
N VAL A 195 21.68 -35.27 -22.03
CA VAL A 195 22.67 -34.25 -21.56
C VAL A 195 22.71 -34.24 -20.02
N LEU A 196 22.85 -35.42 -19.42
CA LEU A 196 23.07 -35.60 -17.98
C LEU A 196 24.59 -35.68 -17.71
N GLY A 197 25.34 -34.76 -18.32
CA GLY A 197 26.80 -34.67 -18.20
C GLY A 197 27.21 -33.55 -17.26
N ASN A 198 27.66 -33.93 -16.05
CA ASN A 198 28.60 -33.23 -15.15
C ASN A 198 28.47 -31.73 -14.82
N HIS A 199 27.49 -31.01 -15.33
CA HIS A 199 27.17 -29.67 -14.87
C HIS A 199 26.15 -29.75 -13.75
N THR A 200 26.48 -29.12 -12.62
CA THR A 200 25.62 -28.98 -11.44
C THR A 200 24.19 -28.63 -11.87
N LYS A 201 23.19 -29.36 -11.34
CA LYS A 201 21.75 -29.21 -11.63
C LYS A 201 21.28 -27.74 -11.75
N TYR A 202 21.95 -26.85 -11.02
CA TYR A 202 21.66 -25.42 -10.92
C TYR A 202 22.02 -24.58 -12.18
N SER A 203 23.04 -24.95 -12.96
CA SER A 203 23.44 -24.15 -14.14
C SER A 203 22.40 -24.18 -15.26
N LYS A 204 21.49 -25.16 -15.24
CA LYS A 204 20.52 -25.45 -16.29
C LYS A 204 19.31 -24.50 -16.26
N TYR A 205 18.96 -23.95 -15.10
CA TYR A 205 17.78 -23.09 -14.93
C TYR A 205 18.07 -21.60 -15.07
N LYS A 206 19.36 -21.21 -15.02
CA LYS A 206 19.80 -19.82 -15.18
C LYS A 206 19.66 -19.30 -16.62
N PHE A 207 19.75 -20.17 -17.62
CA PHE A 207 19.74 -19.81 -19.04
C PHE A 207 18.46 -20.25 -19.76
N THR A 208 17.32 -20.21 -19.07
CA THR A 208 16.01 -20.46 -19.70
C THR A 208 15.60 -19.24 -20.52
N PRO A 209 14.79 -19.40 -21.59
CA PRO A 209 14.31 -18.27 -22.39
C PRO A 209 13.55 -17.23 -21.54
N ALA A 210 12.82 -17.68 -20.52
CA ALA A 210 12.13 -16.79 -19.59
C ALA A 210 13.06 -16.01 -18.65
N ALA A 211 14.10 -16.65 -18.10
CA ALA A 211 15.10 -15.97 -17.28
C ALA A 211 15.89 -14.95 -18.11
N GLU A 212 16.31 -15.33 -19.33
CA GLU A 212 17.03 -14.42 -20.21
C GLU A 212 16.16 -13.28 -20.73
N PHE A 213 14.87 -13.52 -21.00
CA PHE A 213 13.94 -12.44 -21.34
C PHE A 213 13.88 -11.42 -20.20
N TYR A 214 13.75 -11.85 -18.94
CA TYR A 214 13.75 -10.94 -17.80
C TYR A 214 15.08 -10.20 -17.62
N GLU A 215 16.20 -10.92 -17.51
CA GLU A 215 17.50 -10.33 -17.19
C GLU A 215 18.11 -9.53 -18.34
N ARG A 216 18.00 -10.03 -19.58
CA ARG A 216 18.68 -9.45 -20.75
C ARG A 216 17.73 -8.63 -21.61
N GLY A 217 16.50 -9.10 -21.80
CA GLY A 217 15.50 -8.41 -22.63
C GLY A 217 14.81 -7.25 -21.92
N VAL A 218 14.29 -7.46 -20.70
CA VAL A 218 13.54 -6.42 -19.96
C VAL A 218 14.48 -5.52 -19.17
N LEU A 219 15.35 -6.11 -18.35
CA LEU A 219 16.18 -5.36 -17.40
C LEU A 219 17.51 -4.87 -17.98
N HIS A 220 17.99 -5.48 -19.07
CA HIS A 220 19.34 -5.24 -19.60
C HIS A 220 20.45 -5.35 -18.53
N LEU A 221 20.25 -6.21 -17.53
CA LEU A 221 21.15 -6.35 -16.38
C LEU A 221 22.56 -6.78 -16.79
N HIS A 222 22.69 -7.48 -17.92
CA HIS A 222 23.97 -7.92 -18.49
C HIS A 222 24.88 -6.79 -18.99
N GLU A 223 24.35 -5.59 -19.22
CA GLU A 223 25.14 -4.41 -19.60
C GLU A 223 25.79 -3.73 -18.39
N SER A 224 25.28 -4.00 -17.19
CA SER A 224 25.75 -3.40 -15.94
C SER A 224 26.77 -4.31 -15.25
N SER A 225 27.93 -3.76 -14.89
CA SER A 225 28.95 -4.44 -14.09
C SER A 225 28.66 -4.41 -12.57
N GLY A 226 27.59 -3.73 -12.15
CA GLY A 226 27.16 -3.61 -10.76
C GLY A 226 26.51 -2.24 -10.47
N ILE A 227 26.22 -1.96 -9.21
CA ILE A 227 25.56 -0.70 -8.80
C ILE A 227 26.39 0.56 -9.12
N HIS A 228 27.70 0.40 -9.32
CA HIS A 228 28.60 1.48 -9.70
C HIS A 228 28.45 1.90 -11.17
N ASP A 229 27.82 1.06 -11.99
CA ASP A 229 27.73 1.19 -13.43
C ASP A 229 26.33 0.75 -13.89
N ILE A 230 25.34 1.59 -13.64
CA ILE A 230 23.93 1.30 -13.89
C ILE A 230 23.57 1.46 -15.38
N GLY A 231 24.42 2.13 -16.16
CA GLY A 231 24.16 2.44 -17.56
C GLY A 231 23.04 3.47 -17.74
N LEU A 232 22.45 3.47 -18.95
CA LEU A 232 21.34 4.36 -19.30
C LEU A 232 19.98 3.71 -18.97
N PRO A 233 18.95 4.50 -18.60
CA PRO A 233 17.62 3.98 -18.35
C PRO A 233 16.99 3.44 -19.65
N GLN A 234 16.42 2.25 -19.58
CA GLN A 234 15.67 1.65 -20.69
C GLN A 234 14.40 2.46 -20.99
N TRP A 235 14.28 2.97 -22.20
CA TRP A 235 13.20 3.90 -22.59
C TRP A 235 11.81 3.26 -22.54
N GLN A 236 11.69 1.96 -22.80
CA GLN A 236 10.44 1.22 -22.72
C GLN A 236 9.94 1.12 -21.27
N LEU A 237 10.84 0.83 -20.33
CA LEU A 237 10.53 0.81 -18.91
C LEU A 237 10.24 2.21 -18.39
N LEU A 238 10.95 3.23 -18.87
CA LEU A 238 10.68 4.63 -18.54
C LEU A 238 9.27 5.02 -19.00
N LEU A 239 8.85 4.62 -20.21
CA LEU A 239 7.50 4.86 -20.71
C LEU A 239 6.44 4.15 -19.85
N CYS A 240 6.67 2.89 -19.49
CA CYS A 240 5.78 2.15 -18.59
C CYS A 240 5.67 2.84 -17.22
N LEU A 241 6.79 3.30 -16.66
CA LEU A 241 6.83 4.04 -15.40
C LEU A 241 6.08 5.38 -15.51
N MET A 242 6.23 6.10 -16.62
CA MET A 242 5.49 7.34 -16.87
C MET A 242 3.98 7.09 -16.92
N VAL A 243 3.53 6.01 -17.58
CA VAL A 243 2.11 5.62 -17.59
C VAL A 243 1.63 5.32 -16.18
N VAL A 244 2.39 4.56 -15.39
CA VAL A 244 2.06 4.28 -13.98
C VAL A 244 1.91 5.59 -13.19
N VAL A 245 2.89 6.50 -13.27
CA VAL A 245 2.84 7.79 -12.56
C VAL A 245 1.64 8.64 -13.00
N ILE A 246 1.30 8.66 -14.29
CA ILE A 246 0.13 9.38 -14.81
C ILE A 246 -1.18 8.80 -14.24
N VAL A 247 -1.32 7.46 -14.25
CA VAL A 247 -2.50 6.78 -13.69
C VAL A 247 -2.62 7.06 -12.20
N LEU A 248 -1.51 7.00 -11.46
CA LEU A 248 -1.46 7.31 -10.02
C LEU A 248 -1.85 8.75 -9.76
N TYR A 249 -1.31 9.69 -10.53
CA TYR A 249 -1.60 11.10 -10.41
C TYR A 249 -3.08 11.41 -10.59
N PHE A 250 -3.70 10.90 -11.65
CA PHE A 250 -5.14 11.10 -11.87
C PHE A 250 -6.01 10.37 -10.83
N SER A 251 -5.54 9.25 -10.29
CA SER A 251 -6.22 8.53 -9.21
C SER A 251 -6.19 9.32 -7.90
N LEU A 252 -5.11 10.04 -7.62
CA LEU A 252 -4.90 10.75 -6.35
C LEU A 252 -5.28 12.25 -6.40
N TRP A 253 -5.32 12.87 -7.58
CA TRP A 253 -5.42 14.33 -7.75
C TRP A 253 -6.50 14.96 -6.88
N LYS A 254 -7.69 14.36 -6.85
CA LYS A 254 -8.88 14.94 -6.21
C LYS A 254 -9.19 14.32 -4.84
N GLY A 255 -8.24 13.57 -4.27
CA GLY A 255 -8.33 12.97 -2.94
C GLY A 255 -9.47 11.95 -2.80
N VAL A 256 -9.93 11.73 -1.56
CA VAL A 256 -10.90 10.70 -1.17
C VAL A 256 -12.33 10.94 -1.68
N LYS A 257 -12.63 12.08 -2.33
CA LYS A 257 -14.00 12.49 -2.71
C LYS A 257 -14.38 12.28 -4.16
N THR A 258 -13.44 12.16 -5.10
CA THR A 258 -13.78 11.76 -6.49
C THR A 258 -13.45 10.31 -6.78
N SER A 259 -13.67 9.46 -5.79
CA SER A 259 -13.50 8.01 -5.86
C SER A 259 -14.54 7.37 -6.79
N GLY A 260 -14.27 7.45 -8.09
CA GLY A 260 -14.84 6.56 -9.08
C GLY A 260 -14.39 5.12 -8.85
N LYS A 261 -15.16 4.41 -7.99
CA LYS A 261 -15.37 2.96 -7.92
C LYS A 261 -14.12 2.09 -8.10
N VAL A 262 -13.54 1.64 -6.99
CA VAL A 262 -12.67 0.45 -6.84
C VAL A 262 -11.29 0.53 -7.51
N TRP A 263 -11.18 1.04 -8.74
CA TRP A 263 -9.94 1.11 -9.50
C TRP A 263 -8.97 2.19 -9.01
N ILE A 264 -9.50 3.29 -8.46
CA ILE A 264 -8.72 4.37 -7.85
C ILE A 264 -8.12 3.94 -6.51
N ASP A 265 -8.87 3.13 -5.75
CA ASP A 265 -8.39 2.55 -4.49
C ASP A 265 -7.30 1.50 -4.78
N ALA A 266 -7.44 0.73 -5.87
CA ALA A 266 -6.41 -0.20 -6.36
C ALA A 266 -5.13 0.52 -6.83
N ALA A 267 -5.24 1.66 -7.52
CA ALA A 267 -4.08 2.47 -7.90
C ALA A 267 -3.39 3.12 -6.68
N THR A 268 -4.17 3.59 -5.70
CA THR A 268 -3.63 4.16 -4.44
C THR A 268 -2.98 3.09 -3.55
N GLN A 269 -3.56 1.89 -3.49
CA GLN A 269 -3.02 0.69 -2.84
C GLN A 269 -1.59 0.42 -3.32
N ILE A 270 -1.38 0.49 -4.63
CA ILE A 270 -0.10 0.15 -5.24
C ILE A 270 1.02 1.13 -4.81
N PHE A 271 0.70 2.41 -4.57
CA PHE A 271 1.67 3.41 -4.12
C PHE A 271 1.99 3.31 -2.61
N PHE A 272 1.04 2.86 -1.81
CA PHE A 272 1.17 2.82 -0.34
C PHE A 272 1.39 1.43 0.23
N SER A 273 1.41 0.38 -0.58
CA SER A 273 1.49 -1.04 -0.20
C SER A 273 2.66 -1.40 0.73
N LEU A 274 2.50 -1.14 2.03
CA LEU A 274 3.34 -1.65 3.10
C LEU A 274 2.57 -1.56 4.42
N GLY A 275 2.22 -2.72 4.97
CA GLY A 275 1.62 -3.08 6.27
C GLY A 275 1.39 -2.07 7.40
N ALA A 276 1.15 -2.59 8.60
CA ALA A 276 1.07 -1.75 9.80
C ALA A 276 2.44 -1.10 10.07
N GLY A 277 2.45 0.14 10.57
CA GLY A 277 3.67 0.88 10.92
C GLY A 277 4.03 2.00 9.93
N PHE A 278 3.36 2.08 8.78
CA PHE A 278 3.68 3.04 7.70
C PHE A 278 2.74 4.25 7.67
N GLY A 279 1.88 4.41 8.67
CA GLY A 279 1.05 5.61 8.84
C GLY A 279 -0.10 5.76 7.83
N VAL A 280 -0.20 4.85 6.86
CA VAL A 280 -1.28 4.81 5.86
C VAL A 280 -2.61 4.43 6.50
N LEU A 281 -2.62 3.45 7.41
CA LEU A 281 -3.82 3.09 8.18
C LEU A 281 -4.31 4.26 9.03
N ILE A 282 -3.39 5.01 9.65
CA ILE A 282 -3.70 6.23 10.41
C ILE A 282 -4.36 7.25 9.46
N ALA A 283 -3.76 7.49 8.29
CA ALA A 283 -4.30 8.42 7.30
C ALA A 283 -5.68 8.00 6.80
N PHE A 284 -5.90 6.73 6.43
CA PHE A 284 -7.21 6.25 5.97
C PHE A 284 -8.27 6.30 7.08
N ALA A 285 -7.94 5.88 8.28
CA ALA A 285 -8.86 5.89 9.41
C ALA A 285 -9.24 7.30 9.85
N SER A 286 -8.38 8.31 9.65
CA SER A 286 -8.67 9.70 10.01
C SER A 286 -9.86 10.33 9.27
N TYR A 287 -10.24 9.77 8.11
CA TYR A 287 -11.41 10.16 7.32
C TYR A 287 -12.66 9.34 7.70
N ASN A 288 -12.58 8.39 8.64
CA ASN A 288 -13.76 7.70 9.15
C ASN A 288 -14.58 8.59 10.07
N LYS A 289 -15.86 8.23 10.20
CA LYS A 289 -16.73 8.77 11.25
C LYS A 289 -16.25 8.26 12.62
N PHE A 290 -16.40 9.09 13.65
CA PHE A 290 -15.92 8.78 15.00
C PHE A 290 -16.61 7.55 15.60
N ASP A 291 -17.90 7.37 15.32
CA ASP A 291 -18.75 6.27 15.76
C ASP A 291 -18.59 4.98 14.92
N ASN A 292 -17.76 4.99 13.88
CA ASN A 292 -17.54 3.79 13.07
C ASN A 292 -16.81 2.71 13.88
N ASN A 293 -17.27 1.46 13.76
CA ASN A 293 -16.65 0.34 14.45
C ASN A 293 -15.36 -0.11 13.75
N CYS A 294 -14.24 0.52 14.11
CA CYS A 294 -12.91 0.19 13.58
C CYS A 294 -12.39 -1.19 14.03
N TYR A 295 -12.88 -1.73 15.15
CA TYR A 295 -12.50 -3.08 15.61
C TYR A 295 -12.95 -4.16 14.64
N ARG A 296 -14.21 -4.08 14.18
CA ARG A 296 -14.74 -5.00 13.15
C ARG A 296 -13.98 -4.84 11.83
N ASP A 297 -13.63 -3.61 11.46
CA ASP A 297 -12.90 -3.33 10.22
C ASP A 297 -11.48 -3.92 10.26
N ALA A 298 -10.81 -3.81 11.41
CA ALA A 298 -9.50 -4.41 11.66
C ALA A 298 -9.54 -5.95 11.55
N LEU A 299 -10.51 -6.58 12.21
CA LEU A 299 -10.68 -8.04 12.20
C LEU A 299 -10.98 -8.56 10.79
N LEU A 300 -11.90 -7.88 10.08
CA LEU A 300 -12.32 -8.26 8.74
C LEU A 300 -11.16 -8.12 7.75
N THR A 301 -10.47 -6.98 7.75
CA THR A 301 -9.33 -6.75 6.85
C THR A 301 -8.21 -7.76 7.10
N SER A 302 -7.85 -7.98 8.37
CA SER A 302 -6.78 -8.94 8.73
C SER A 302 -7.12 -10.36 8.28
N SER A 303 -8.39 -10.74 8.41
CA SER A 303 -8.89 -12.05 7.97
C SER A 303 -8.86 -12.19 6.45
N ILE A 304 -9.31 -11.17 5.70
CA ILE A 304 -9.26 -11.16 4.23
C ILE A 304 -7.80 -11.25 3.75
N ASN A 305 -6.89 -10.50 4.37
CA ASN A 305 -5.47 -10.54 4.05
C ASN A 305 -4.90 -11.97 4.18
N CYS A 306 -5.19 -12.64 5.30
CA CYS A 306 -4.69 -13.99 5.56
C CYS A 306 -5.31 -15.05 4.63
N ILE A 307 -6.62 -14.96 4.36
CA ILE A 307 -7.30 -15.84 3.40
C ILE A 307 -6.69 -15.64 2.01
N THR A 308 -6.42 -14.39 1.61
CA THR A 308 -5.82 -14.09 0.31
C THR A 308 -4.42 -14.68 0.18
N SER A 309 -3.57 -14.58 1.21
CA SER A 309 -2.26 -15.24 1.23
C SER A 309 -2.38 -16.76 1.12
N PHE A 310 -3.30 -17.35 1.88
CA PHE A 310 -3.51 -18.79 1.89
C PHE A 310 -3.96 -19.31 0.53
N VAL A 311 -4.95 -18.66 -0.09
CA VAL A 311 -5.44 -18.99 -1.44
C VAL A 311 -4.36 -18.79 -2.50
N SER A 312 -3.59 -17.70 -2.41
CA SER A 312 -2.46 -17.44 -3.31
C SER A 312 -1.40 -18.54 -3.22
N GLY A 313 -1.21 -19.13 -2.04
CA GLY A 313 -0.36 -20.31 -1.85
C GLY A 313 -0.76 -21.49 -2.71
N PHE A 314 -2.04 -21.83 -2.77
CA PHE A 314 -2.51 -22.90 -3.66
C PHE A 314 -2.29 -22.55 -5.13
N ALA A 315 -2.55 -21.31 -5.55
CA ALA A 315 -2.35 -20.88 -6.92
C ALA A 315 -0.88 -21.00 -7.36
N ILE A 316 0.05 -20.50 -6.55
CA ILE A 316 1.49 -20.55 -6.86
C ILE A 316 2.03 -21.98 -6.80
N PHE A 317 1.77 -22.74 -5.74
CA PHE A 317 2.31 -24.10 -5.64
C PHE A 317 1.66 -25.09 -6.59
N SER A 318 0.44 -24.84 -7.07
CA SER A 318 -0.16 -25.64 -8.14
C SER A 318 0.62 -25.47 -9.45
N ILE A 319 0.95 -24.23 -9.83
CA ILE A 319 1.73 -23.95 -11.04
C ILE A 319 3.17 -24.43 -10.90
N LEU A 320 3.83 -24.18 -9.76
CA LEU A 320 5.18 -24.67 -9.49
C LEU A 320 5.22 -26.21 -9.45
N GLY A 321 4.20 -26.85 -8.88
CA GLY A 321 4.07 -28.30 -8.87
C GLY A 321 3.91 -28.89 -10.28
N TYR A 322 3.10 -28.25 -11.12
CA TYR A 322 3.00 -28.59 -12.55
C TYR A 322 4.34 -28.42 -13.27
N MET A 323 5.03 -27.29 -13.07
CA MET A 323 6.34 -27.02 -13.65
C MET A 323 7.39 -28.07 -13.24
N ALA A 324 7.41 -28.45 -11.95
CA ALA A 324 8.29 -29.48 -11.43
C ALA A 324 7.99 -30.86 -12.05
N HIS A 325 6.70 -31.19 -12.22
CA HIS A 325 6.27 -32.43 -12.86
C HIS A 325 6.69 -32.51 -14.33
N GLU A 326 6.42 -31.46 -15.12
CA GLU A 326 6.76 -31.41 -16.55
C GLU A 326 8.27 -31.46 -16.79
N HIS A 327 9.05 -30.72 -16.00
CA HIS A 327 10.51 -30.65 -16.16
C HIS A 327 11.27 -31.76 -15.42
N LYS A 328 10.57 -32.68 -14.74
CA LYS A 328 11.15 -33.78 -13.95
C LYS A 328 12.21 -33.29 -12.97
N VAL A 329 11.89 -32.22 -12.27
CA VAL A 329 12.74 -31.63 -11.23
C VAL A 329 12.07 -31.59 -9.88
N ASN A 330 12.89 -31.42 -8.85
CA ASN A 330 12.38 -31.23 -7.51
C ASN A 330 11.75 -29.84 -7.41
N ILE A 331 10.70 -29.71 -6.60
CA ILE A 331 10.01 -28.45 -6.36
C ILE A 331 10.96 -27.37 -5.78
N GLU A 332 12.01 -27.79 -5.07
CA GLU A 332 13.05 -26.91 -4.49
C GLU A 332 13.86 -26.15 -5.56
N ASP A 333 14.00 -26.72 -6.76
CA ASP A 333 14.78 -26.13 -7.85
C ASP A 333 13.97 -25.02 -8.58
N VAL A 334 12.63 -25.05 -8.47
CA VAL A 334 11.73 -24.08 -9.12
C VAL A 334 11.12 -23.07 -8.15
N ALA A 335 11.04 -23.40 -6.86
CA ALA A 335 10.49 -22.53 -5.82
C ALA A 335 11.60 -21.68 -5.18
N THR A 336 11.96 -20.55 -5.80
CA THR A 336 13.00 -19.63 -5.32
C THR A 336 12.43 -18.26 -4.91
N GLU A 337 12.99 -17.64 -3.85
CA GLU A 337 12.62 -16.28 -3.36
C GLU A 337 13.41 -15.19 -4.08
N ASP A 338 14.67 -15.46 -4.41
CA ASP A 338 15.56 -14.52 -5.09
C ASP A 338 15.94 -15.08 -6.46
N GLY A 339 15.74 -14.29 -7.52
CA GLY A 339 16.36 -14.52 -8.83
C GLY A 339 17.91 -14.46 -8.82
N ARG A 340 18.56 -14.53 -7.65
CA ARG A 340 20.00 -14.59 -7.47
C ARG A 340 20.35 -15.44 -6.26
N HIS A 341 20.85 -16.65 -6.47
CA HIS A 341 21.91 -17.19 -5.62
C HIS A 341 23.06 -17.73 -6.46
N GLY A 342 23.95 -16.80 -6.78
CA GLY A 342 25.38 -17.04 -6.98
C GLY A 342 26.16 -16.22 -5.95
N GLY A 343 25.74 -16.25 -4.68
CA GLY A 343 26.63 -15.91 -3.58
C GLY A 343 27.52 -17.12 -3.35
N CYS A 344 28.83 -16.96 -3.56
CA CYS A 344 29.80 -17.99 -3.26
C CYS A 344 29.54 -18.57 -1.86
N HIS A 345 29.23 -19.87 -1.78
CA HIS A 345 29.47 -20.63 -0.58
C HIS A 345 30.98 -20.56 -0.28
N HIS A 346 31.40 -19.60 0.53
CA HIS A 346 32.60 -19.81 1.34
C HIS A 346 32.25 -20.92 2.31
N GLY A 347 32.70 -22.15 1.98
CA GLY A 347 32.72 -23.24 2.92
C GLY A 347 33.51 -22.84 4.18
N PRO A 348 33.24 -23.47 5.33
CA PRO A 348 34.01 -23.20 6.54
C PRO A 348 35.46 -23.59 6.25
N GLY A 349 36.33 -22.57 6.21
CA GLY A 349 37.78 -22.78 6.25
C GLY A 349 38.09 -23.57 7.51
N ARG A 350 38.75 -24.72 7.31
CA ARG A 350 39.46 -25.43 8.38
C ARG A 350 40.61 -24.61 8.90
#